data_AF-A0AAU9K930-F1
#
_entry.id   AF-A0AAU9K930-F1
#
_cell.length_a   1.000
_cell.length_b   1.000
_cell.length_c   1.000
_cell.angle_alpha   90.00
_cell.angle_beta   90.00
_cell.angle_gamma   90.00
#
_symmetry.space_group_name_H-M   'P 1'
#
loop_
_entity.id
_entity.type
_entity.pdbx_description
1 polymer ?
#
loop_
_entity_poly.entity_id
_entity_poly.type
_entity_poly.pdbx_seq_one_letter_code
_entity_poly.pdbx_strand_id
1 'polypeptide(L)'
;MSNYAIDVTNNRVKQIMEEQGIEEDELLNKNLEDFADPRVTPEIQQLRFEYYTNKLKETVKRIRDILKDRTMTIIRRNSLPDLHQSHNSNSISTERTTPKFQDLARAEEDRLNKLKEKQKKMLITTLSMLEKIDEVEKPIKNKRKSSSPILSPHDMNKSLKFKEKIESFKKIQEEKFKEKKKEQMQKQKNLYEKIIIDMKNHSEREQIIEQQKKEAAKERDEALKRKQEEIKAVKEGEEIMNEHRIQEELDLMQEKIMKSEEKYVNEREQKLSKTLGLRKFWDLVLGNLDKLKQTHEVEDVLKLIEKQEKVKKRREKIQKKLEEEVNKRREKMEARKRAAQVKVANDEKELYKKVNYLEKRLTASQKNLAMKQDEWKKEVMLRKELQRLKELDGITKVERANRRLKLKKMQMLEKQLMTSQRIDALKLEKEMILNKKREIATKEMIQREKMKEVFAVVCRSPKSRTAQEQLRMLDILKKNSDSEEEA
;
A
#
# COMPACT_ATOMS: atom_id res chain seq x y z
N MET A 1 -21.72 -8.82 -22.82
CA MET A 1 -21.95 -8.46 -21.41
C MET A 1 -22.17 -9.73 -20.63
N SER A 2 -21.20 -10.13 -19.80
CA SER A 2 -21.22 -11.39 -19.05
C SER A 2 -22.19 -11.31 -17.88
N ASN A 3 -23.15 -12.24 -17.83
CA ASN A 3 -24.19 -12.35 -16.80
C ASN A 3 -23.60 -12.31 -15.38
N TYR A 4 -23.69 -11.13 -14.75
CA TYR A 4 -23.38 -10.87 -13.34
C TYR A 4 -24.51 -11.28 -12.38
N ALA A 5 -25.58 -11.84 -12.92
CA ALA A 5 -26.83 -12.08 -12.22
C ALA A 5 -26.68 -13.19 -11.18
N ILE A 6 -26.52 -12.80 -9.92
CA ILE A 6 -27.00 -13.60 -8.81
C ILE A 6 -28.42 -13.12 -8.54
N ASP A 7 -29.35 -14.08 -8.50
CA ASP A 7 -30.72 -13.80 -8.12
C ASP A 7 -30.80 -13.53 -6.61
N VAL A 8 -30.89 -12.26 -6.25
CA VAL A 8 -31.02 -11.76 -4.88
C VAL A 8 -32.36 -12.15 -4.26
N THR A 9 -33.37 -12.53 -5.06
CA THR A 9 -34.67 -13.00 -4.55
C THR A 9 -34.60 -14.42 -4.01
N ASN A 10 -33.59 -15.20 -4.42
CA ASN A 10 -33.41 -16.57 -3.99
C ASN A 10 -33.09 -16.66 -2.48
N ASN A 11 -33.90 -17.40 -1.72
CA ASN A 11 -33.73 -17.57 -0.27
C ASN A 11 -32.33 -18.08 0.14
N ARG A 12 -31.70 -18.95 -0.66
CA ARG A 12 -30.34 -19.45 -0.37
C ARG A 12 -29.29 -18.34 -0.49
N VAL A 13 -29.48 -17.44 -1.45
CA VAL A 13 -28.63 -16.26 -1.64
C VAL A 13 -28.85 -15.29 -0.49
N LYS A 14 -30.11 -14.97 -0.16
CA LYS A 14 -30.46 -14.09 0.97
C LYS A 14 -29.83 -14.55 2.29
N GLN A 15 -29.92 -15.85 2.58
CA GLN A 15 -29.32 -16.41 3.78
C GLN A 15 -27.79 -16.26 3.80
N ILE A 16 -27.12 -16.48 2.66
CA ILE A 16 -25.66 -16.29 2.55
C ILE A 16 -25.29 -14.82 2.69
N MET A 17 -26.07 -13.91 2.10
CA MET A 17 -25.87 -12.48 2.24
C MET A 17 -25.97 -12.06 3.70
N GLU A 18 -27.02 -12.50 4.41
CA GLU A 18 -27.21 -12.22 5.83
C GLU A 18 -26.05 -12.77 6.67
N GLU A 19 -25.62 -14.01 6.43
CA GLU A 19 -24.48 -14.65 7.13
C GLU A 19 -23.13 -13.99 6.85
N GLN A 20 -22.96 -13.41 5.66
CA GLN A 20 -21.75 -12.66 5.30
C GLN A 20 -21.86 -11.18 5.68
N GLY A 21 -23.04 -10.73 6.12
CA GLY A 21 -23.34 -9.33 6.40
C GLY A 21 -23.33 -8.44 5.15
N ILE A 22 -23.62 -8.99 3.97
CA ILE A 22 -23.67 -8.26 2.70
C ILE A 22 -25.07 -7.64 2.54
N GLU A 23 -25.14 -6.34 2.26
CA GLU A 23 -26.40 -5.66 1.94
C GLU A 23 -26.76 -5.78 0.45
N GLU A 24 -28.06 -5.64 0.15
CA GLU A 24 -28.59 -5.69 -1.22
C GLU A 24 -28.02 -4.56 -2.08
N ASP A 25 -27.82 -3.38 -1.50
CA ASP A 25 -27.24 -2.19 -2.16
C ASP A 25 -25.81 -2.44 -2.67
N GLU A 26 -25.07 -3.35 -2.04
CA GLU A 26 -23.70 -3.71 -2.44
C GLU A 26 -23.66 -4.60 -3.71
N LEU A 27 -24.81 -5.15 -4.11
CA LEU A 27 -24.95 -6.02 -5.28
C LEU A 27 -25.68 -5.36 -6.45
N LEU A 28 -26.08 -4.10 -6.31
CA LEU A 28 -26.75 -3.36 -7.39
C LEU A 28 -25.82 -3.21 -8.61
N ASN A 29 -26.36 -3.27 -9.82
CA ASN A 29 -25.57 -2.92 -10.99
C ASN A 29 -25.61 -1.41 -11.15
N LYS A 30 -24.46 -0.76 -10.91
CA LYS A 30 -24.26 0.66 -11.15
C LYS A 30 -23.54 0.86 -12.48
N ASN A 31 -23.96 1.85 -13.25
CA ASN A 31 -23.32 2.27 -14.48
C ASN A 31 -22.24 3.32 -14.19
N LEU A 32 -21.42 3.64 -15.20
CA LEU A 32 -20.37 4.66 -15.09
C LEU A 32 -20.96 6.03 -14.67
N GLU A 33 -22.15 6.35 -15.15
CA GLU A 33 -22.86 7.60 -14.87
C GLU A 33 -23.25 7.75 -13.40
N ASP A 34 -23.48 6.65 -12.67
CA ASP A 34 -23.80 6.69 -11.24
C ASP A 34 -22.61 7.17 -10.37
N PHE A 35 -21.42 7.26 -10.97
CA PHE A 35 -20.20 7.78 -10.34
C PHE A 35 -19.81 9.17 -10.85
N ALA A 36 -20.63 9.78 -11.71
CA ALA A 36 -20.42 11.13 -12.23
C ALA A 36 -20.84 12.17 -11.19
N ASP A 37 -19.87 12.86 -10.58
CA ASP A 37 -20.15 14.07 -9.82
C ASP A 37 -19.70 15.30 -10.63
N PRO A 38 -20.38 16.47 -10.51
CA PRO A 38 -19.97 17.71 -11.18
C PRO A 38 -18.53 18.17 -10.87
N ARG A 39 -17.94 17.67 -9.78
CA ARG A 39 -16.60 18.03 -9.30
C ARG A 39 -15.55 16.95 -9.61
N VAL A 40 -15.93 15.87 -10.28
CA VAL A 40 -15.08 14.69 -10.49
C VAL A 40 -14.61 14.64 -11.94
N THR A 41 -13.32 14.37 -12.13
CA THR A 41 -12.74 14.21 -13.47
C THR A 41 -13.13 12.84 -14.06
N PRO A 42 -13.20 12.68 -15.39
CA PRO A 42 -13.57 11.41 -16.02
C PRO A 42 -12.64 10.25 -15.62
N GLU A 43 -11.36 10.51 -15.38
CA GLU A 43 -10.41 9.49 -14.92
C GLU A 43 -10.74 9.00 -13.51
N ILE A 44 -11.17 9.90 -12.62
CA ILE A 44 -11.59 9.55 -11.25
C ILE A 44 -12.91 8.77 -11.29
N GLN A 45 -13.85 9.19 -12.16
CA GLN A 45 -15.10 8.47 -12.38
C GLN A 45 -14.85 7.03 -12.86
N GLN A 46 -13.97 6.87 -13.84
CA GLN A 46 -13.55 5.56 -14.34
C GLN A 46 -12.90 4.72 -13.22
N LEU A 47 -12.01 5.31 -12.41
CA LEU A 47 -11.38 4.64 -11.29
C LEU A 47 -12.39 4.12 -10.27
N ARG A 48 -13.39 4.94 -9.89
CA ARG A 48 -14.47 4.55 -8.98
C ARG A 48 -15.28 3.39 -9.55
N PHE A 49 -15.66 3.47 -10.83
CA PHE A 49 -16.43 2.44 -11.52
C PHE A 49 -15.66 1.12 -11.61
N GLU A 50 -14.37 1.15 -11.96
CA GLU A 50 -13.53 -0.05 -12.01
C GLU A 50 -13.37 -0.68 -10.62
N TYR A 51 -13.13 0.14 -9.61
CA TYR A 51 -13.03 -0.32 -8.22
C TYR A 51 -14.33 -1.00 -7.78
N TYR A 52 -15.47 -0.33 -8.01
CA TYR A 52 -16.80 -0.86 -7.74
C TYR A 52 -17.05 -2.18 -8.45
N THR A 53 -16.81 -2.21 -9.76
CA THR A 53 -17.03 -3.39 -10.60
C THR A 53 -16.22 -4.56 -10.07
N ASN A 54 -14.92 -4.37 -9.80
CA ASN A 54 -14.06 -5.42 -9.26
C ASN A 54 -14.54 -5.94 -7.89
N LYS A 55 -15.06 -5.07 -7.03
CA LYS A 55 -15.61 -5.44 -5.72
C LYS A 55 -16.93 -6.19 -5.82
N LEU A 56 -17.81 -5.74 -6.71
CA LEU A 56 -19.02 -6.47 -7.07
C LEU A 56 -18.65 -7.85 -7.59
N LYS A 57 -17.61 -7.95 -8.43
CA LYS A 57 -17.09 -9.22 -8.94
C LYS A 57 -16.66 -10.18 -7.85
N GLU A 58 -15.86 -9.68 -6.92
CA GLU A 58 -15.34 -10.45 -5.80
C GLU A 58 -16.47 -10.93 -4.87
N THR A 59 -17.43 -10.05 -4.57
CA THR A 59 -18.54 -10.34 -3.65
C THR A 59 -19.49 -11.39 -4.24
N VAL A 60 -19.86 -11.23 -5.51
CA VAL A 60 -20.66 -12.20 -6.26
C VAL A 60 -19.95 -13.56 -6.37
N LYS A 61 -18.63 -13.55 -6.62
CA LYS A 61 -17.84 -14.79 -6.64
C LYS A 61 -17.89 -15.50 -5.28
N ARG A 62 -17.72 -14.75 -4.18
CA ARG A 62 -17.79 -15.29 -2.82
C ARG A 62 -19.14 -15.94 -2.50
N ILE A 63 -20.25 -15.31 -2.89
CA ILE A 63 -21.59 -15.90 -2.72
C ILE A 63 -21.71 -17.20 -3.50
N ARG A 64 -21.27 -17.21 -4.77
CA ARG A 64 -21.29 -18.42 -5.62
C ARG A 64 -20.44 -19.55 -5.05
N ASP A 65 -19.26 -19.25 -4.52
CA ASP A 65 -18.37 -20.25 -3.94
C ASP A 65 -19.00 -20.87 -2.70
N ILE A 66 -19.61 -20.07 -1.81
CA ILE A 66 -20.34 -20.58 -0.63
C ILE A 66 -21.54 -21.45 -1.04
N LEU A 67 -22.29 -21.04 -2.07
CA LEU A 67 -23.41 -21.84 -2.60
C LEU A 67 -22.93 -23.21 -3.11
N LYS A 68 -21.81 -23.24 -3.84
CA LYS A 68 -21.21 -24.48 -4.35
C LYS A 68 -20.76 -25.38 -3.20
N ASP A 69 -20.05 -24.84 -2.21
CA ASP A 69 -19.57 -25.60 -1.05
C ASP A 69 -20.72 -26.21 -0.24
N ARG A 70 -21.81 -25.45 -0.04
CA ARG A 70 -23.02 -25.95 0.63
C ARG A 70 -23.68 -27.07 -0.17
N THR A 71 -23.81 -26.91 -1.47
CA THR A 71 -24.41 -27.92 -2.36
C THR A 71 -23.58 -29.20 -2.36
N MET A 72 -22.26 -29.10 -2.45
CA MET A 72 -21.34 -30.25 -2.35
C MET A 72 -21.41 -30.93 -0.98
N THR A 73 -21.55 -30.16 0.11
CA THR A 73 -21.70 -30.72 1.45
C THR A 73 -23.02 -31.49 1.63
N ILE A 74 -24.10 -31.00 1.03
CA ILE A 74 -25.41 -31.69 1.04
C ILE A 74 -25.33 -32.98 0.21
N ILE A 75 -24.74 -32.94 -0.98
CA ILE A 75 -24.55 -34.13 -1.83
C ILE A 75 -23.72 -35.18 -1.09
N ARG A 76 -22.62 -34.79 -0.43
CA ARG A 76 -21.80 -35.70 0.39
C ARG A 76 -22.52 -36.31 1.60
N ARG A 77 -23.49 -35.60 2.19
CA ARG A 77 -24.31 -36.13 3.30
C ARG A 77 -25.41 -37.07 2.82
N ASN A 78 -26.00 -36.77 1.66
CA ASN A 78 -27.05 -37.59 1.05
C ASN A 78 -26.48 -38.78 0.25
N SER A 79 -25.18 -38.81 -0.01
CA SER A 79 -24.47 -39.93 -0.67
C SER A 79 -23.85 -40.93 0.31
N LEU A 80 -24.19 -40.88 1.62
CA LEU A 80 -24.06 -42.06 2.45
C LEU A 80 -25.23 -42.98 2.07
N PRO A 81 -24.98 -44.16 1.46
CA PRO A 81 -26.04 -45.14 1.31
C PRO A 81 -26.46 -45.55 2.71
N ASP A 82 -27.76 -45.55 2.97
CA ASP A 82 -28.34 -46.28 4.09
C ASP A 82 -27.83 -47.72 4.04
N LEU A 83 -26.90 -48.05 4.94
CA LEU A 83 -26.33 -49.38 5.08
C LEU A 83 -27.34 -50.30 5.78
N HIS A 84 -28.59 -50.31 5.34
CA HIS A 84 -29.64 -51.22 5.79
C HIS A 84 -30.70 -51.37 4.69
N GLN A 85 -30.30 -51.86 3.51
CA GLN A 85 -31.13 -52.65 2.60
C GLN A 85 -30.29 -53.15 1.43
N SER A 86 -29.53 -54.22 1.69
CA SER A 86 -28.93 -55.04 0.64
C SER A 86 -29.86 -56.21 0.37
N HIS A 87 -30.59 -56.18 -0.75
CA HIS A 87 -30.73 -57.33 -1.64
C HIS A 87 -31.31 -56.89 -2.99
N ASN A 88 -30.58 -57.23 -4.06
CA ASN A 88 -30.91 -57.16 -5.49
C ASN A 88 -31.07 -55.73 -6.06
N SER A 89 -30.43 -55.33 -7.14
CA SER A 89 -30.00 -56.06 -8.34
C SER A 89 -28.95 -55.25 -9.12
N ASN A 90 -28.23 -55.98 -9.98
CA ASN A 90 -27.24 -55.51 -10.93
C ASN A 90 -27.71 -54.33 -11.81
N SER A 91 -26.86 -53.33 -11.98
CA SER A 91 -26.66 -52.71 -13.30
C SER A 91 -25.25 -52.12 -13.41
N ILE A 92 -24.50 -52.69 -14.35
CA ILE A 92 -23.24 -52.21 -14.89
C ILE A 92 -23.55 -51.00 -15.79
N SER A 93 -22.84 -49.89 -15.61
CA SER A 93 -22.56 -48.98 -16.73
C SER A 93 -21.23 -48.25 -16.50
N THR A 94 -20.27 -48.68 -17.30
CA THR A 94 -19.07 -48.01 -17.78
C THR A 94 -19.10 -46.48 -17.82
N GLU A 95 -18.02 -45.83 -17.39
CA GLU A 95 -17.21 -44.98 -18.28
C GLU A 95 -15.83 -44.63 -17.68
N ARG A 96 -14.83 -44.67 -18.56
CA ARG A 96 -13.41 -44.39 -18.31
C ARG A 96 -13.18 -42.89 -18.13
N THR A 97 -12.27 -42.47 -17.25
CA THR A 97 -10.95 -41.88 -17.61
C THR A 97 -10.22 -41.23 -16.41
N THR A 98 -8.89 -41.47 -16.37
CA THR A 98 -7.81 -40.82 -15.57
C THR A 98 -7.68 -41.14 -14.06
N PRO A 99 -6.84 -42.13 -13.69
CA PRO A 99 -6.51 -42.42 -12.29
C PRO A 99 -5.08 -41.98 -11.98
N LYS A 100 -4.83 -40.71 -11.62
CA LYS A 100 -3.57 -40.31 -10.93
C LYS A 100 -3.69 -39.15 -9.93
N PHE A 101 -4.75 -38.33 -9.97
CA PHE A 101 -4.95 -37.23 -8.99
C PHE A 101 -6.00 -37.53 -7.92
N GLN A 102 -6.97 -38.42 -8.18
CA GLN A 102 -8.00 -38.77 -7.19
C GLN A 102 -7.47 -39.67 -6.07
N ASP A 103 -6.45 -40.48 -6.32
CA ASP A 103 -5.93 -41.41 -5.31
C ASP A 103 -5.10 -40.70 -4.23
N LEU A 104 -4.40 -39.62 -4.59
CA LEU A 104 -3.69 -38.75 -3.63
C LEU A 104 -4.66 -37.91 -2.79
N ALA A 105 -5.71 -37.36 -3.42
CA ALA A 105 -6.74 -36.60 -2.71
C ALA A 105 -7.58 -37.51 -1.78
N ARG A 106 -7.90 -38.74 -2.21
CA ARG A 106 -8.57 -39.74 -1.36
C ARG A 106 -7.66 -40.22 -0.23
N ALA A 107 -6.37 -40.39 -0.46
CA ALA A 107 -5.43 -40.76 0.61
C ALA A 107 -5.24 -39.66 1.67
N GLU A 108 -5.23 -38.38 1.27
CA GLU A 108 -5.24 -37.25 2.21
C GLU A 108 -6.58 -37.10 2.94
N GLU A 109 -7.71 -37.31 2.25
CA GLU A 109 -9.05 -37.27 2.84
C GLU A 109 -9.24 -38.44 3.84
N ASP A 110 -8.73 -39.63 3.53
CA ASP A 110 -8.71 -40.78 4.44
C ASP A 110 -7.79 -40.57 5.65
N ARG A 111 -6.64 -39.91 5.46
CA ARG A 111 -5.76 -39.51 6.58
C ARG A 111 -6.45 -38.48 7.48
N LEU A 112 -7.11 -37.49 6.89
CA LEU A 112 -7.84 -36.45 7.63
C LEU A 112 -9.07 -37.03 8.35
N ASN A 113 -9.77 -37.97 7.73
CA ASN A 113 -10.90 -38.67 8.33
C ASN A 113 -10.46 -39.59 9.46
N LYS A 114 -9.36 -40.34 9.30
CA LYS A 114 -8.77 -41.12 10.40
C LYS A 114 -8.32 -40.23 11.56
N LEU A 115 -7.78 -39.03 11.29
CA LEU A 115 -7.39 -38.06 12.32
C LEU A 115 -8.62 -37.52 13.06
N LYS A 116 -9.68 -37.14 12.33
CA LYS A 116 -10.95 -36.68 12.91
C LYS A 116 -11.64 -37.79 13.71
N GLU A 117 -11.59 -39.04 13.24
CA GLU A 117 -12.16 -40.18 13.94
C GLU A 117 -11.36 -40.51 15.21
N LYS A 118 -10.02 -40.38 15.19
CA LYS A 118 -9.17 -40.52 16.37
C LYS A 118 -9.42 -39.40 17.39
N GLN A 119 -9.62 -38.17 16.93
CA GLN A 119 -10.04 -37.04 17.76
C GLN A 119 -11.43 -37.25 18.36
N LYS A 120 -12.40 -37.75 17.57
CA LYS A 120 -13.76 -38.07 18.01
C LYS A 120 -13.76 -39.21 19.03
N LYS A 121 -13.00 -40.28 18.79
CA LYS A 121 -12.80 -41.38 19.75
C LYS A 121 -12.18 -40.86 21.05
N MET A 122 -11.16 -40.02 20.97
CA MET A 122 -10.54 -39.39 22.14
C MET A 122 -11.52 -38.50 22.91
N LEU A 123 -12.36 -37.73 22.22
CA LEU A 123 -13.41 -36.89 22.81
C LEU A 123 -14.50 -37.74 23.49
N ILE A 124 -14.95 -38.82 22.84
CA ILE A 124 -15.91 -39.78 23.42
C ILE A 124 -15.30 -40.46 24.65
N THR A 125 -14.02 -40.81 24.61
CA THR A 125 -13.33 -41.44 25.75
C THR A 125 -13.18 -40.45 26.91
N THR A 126 -12.89 -39.18 26.64
CA THR A 126 -12.81 -38.13 27.67
C THR A 126 -14.18 -37.77 28.23
N LEU A 127 -15.22 -37.69 27.41
CA LEU A 127 -16.60 -37.46 27.87
C LEU A 127 -17.12 -38.64 28.70
N SER A 128 -16.87 -39.89 28.28
CA SER A 128 -17.24 -41.07 29.07
C SER A 128 -16.45 -41.16 30.39
N MET A 129 -15.19 -40.69 30.43
CA MET A 129 -14.46 -40.56 31.70
C MET A 129 -15.02 -39.46 32.59
N LEU A 130 -15.47 -38.34 32.02
CA LEU A 130 -16.10 -37.24 32.76
C LEU A 130 -17.49 -37.63 33.30
N GLU A 131 -18.30 -38.35 32.54
CA GLU A 131 -19.58 -38.89 33.01
C GLU A 131 -19.39 -39.87 34.18
N LYS A 132 -18.35 -40.72 34.12
CA LYS A 132 -17.98 -41.61 35.23
C LYS A 132 -17.45 -40.87 36.45
N ILE A 133 -16.91 -39.65 36.30
CA ILE A 133 -16.51 -38.79 37.42
C ILE A 133 -17.74 -38.13 38.04
N ASP A 134 -18.69 -37.67 37.22
CA ASP A 134 -19.96 -37.07 37.66
C ASP A 134 -20.89 -38.08 38.37
N GLU A 135 -20.85 -39.36 37.99
CA GLU A 135 -21.57 -40.44 38.68
C GLU A 135 -20.95 -40.80 40.04
N VAL A 136 -19.64 -40.59 40.21
CA VAL A 136 -18.91 -40.88 41.48
C VAL A 136 -18.95 -39.71 42.45
N GLU A 137 -19.11 -38.46 41.99
CA GLU A 137 -19.26 -37.29 42.88
C GLU A 137 -20.69 -37.10 43.43
N LYS A 138 -21.68 -37.82 42.89
CA LYS A 138 -23.11 -37.71 43.30
C LYS A 138 -23.61 -38.65 44.40
N PRO A 139 -22.76 -39.27 45.26
CA PRO A 139 -23.24 -39.71 46.57
C PRO A 139 -22.25 -39.37 47.71
N ILE A 140 -21.84 -38.11 47.87
CA ILE A 140 -21.03 -37.72 49.06
C ILE A 140 -21.74 -36.69 49.97
N LYS A 141 -22.89 -36.12 49.58
CA LYS A 141 -23.56 -35.10 50.42
C LYS A 141 -24.87 -35.49 51.11
N ASN A 142 -25.41 -36.69 50.91
CA ASN A 142 -26.61 -37.11 51.64
C ASN A 142 -26.51 -38.57 52.12
N LYS A 143 -26.20 -38.71 53.42
CA LYS A 143 -26.56 -39.79 54.38
C LYS A 143 -25.38 -40.10 55.31
N ARG A 144 -25.24 -39.29 56.37
CA ARG A 144 -24.75 -39.80 57.65
C ARG A 144 -25.89 -40.60 58.26
N LYS A 145 -25.79 -41.93 58.25
CA LYS A 145 -26.07 -42.86 59.36
C LYS A 145 -26.03 -44.31 58.87
N SER A 146 -25.43 -45.13 59.73
CA SER A 146 -25.42 -46.59 59.84
C SER A 146 -24.63 -47.47 58.85
N SER A 147 -23.80 -48.31 59.47
CA SER A 147 -23.19 -49.58 59.08
C SER A 147 -22.13 -49.57 57.97
N SER A 148 -20.88 -49.73 58.41
CA SER A 148 -19.75 -50.26 57.65
C SER A 148 -20.02 -51.68 57.15
N PRO A 149 -19.90 -51.96 55.84
CA PRO A 149 -19.58 -53.28 55.35
C PRO A 149 -18.07 -53.37 55.12
N ILE A 150 -17.48 -54.45 55.62
CA ILE A 150 -16.10 -54.85 55.34
C ILE A 150 -15.96 -55.02 53.83
N LEU A 151 -15.20 -54.12 53.18
CA LEU A 151 -14.88 -54.18 51.76
C LEU A 151 -13.87 -55.30 51.50
N SER A 152 -14.14 -56.12 50.49
CA SER A 152 -13.31 -57.26 50.11
C SER A 152 -11.90 -56.80 49.66
N PRO A 153 -10.85 -57.63 49.86
CA PRO A 153 -9.49 -57.34 49.38
C PRO A 153 -9.41 -57.04 47.87
N HIS A 154 -10.39 -57.52 47.10
CA HIS A 154 -10.45 -57.31 45.65
C HIS A 154 -10.86 -55.87 45.28
N ASP A 155 -11.61 -55.16 46.13
CA ASP A 155 -12.08 -53.80 45.88
C ASP A 155 -11.04 -52.74 46.29
N MET A 156 -10.23 -53.03 47.30
CA MET A 156 -9.08 -52.22 47.69
C MET A 156 -8.04 -52.13 46.55
N ASN A 157 -7.77 -53.24 45.87
CA ASN A 157 -6.81 -53.30 44.76
C ASN A 157 -7.30 -52.59 43.48
N LYS A 158 -8.62 -52.58 43.22
CA LYS A 158 -9.21 -51.79 42.11
C LYS A 158 -9.17 -50.29 42.40
N SER A 159 -9.41 -49.89 43.66
CA SER A 159 -9.32 -48.50 44.11
C SER A 159 -7.89 -47.95 44.03
N LEU A 160 -6.88 -48.73 44.43
CA LEU A 160 -5.47 -48.37 44.31
C LEU A 160 -5.04 -48.18 42.84
N LYS A 161 -5.37 -49.13 41.96
CA LYS A 161 -5.09 -49.00 40.51
C LYS A 161 -5.81 -47.82 39.87
N PHE A 162 -7.00 -47.46 40.36
CA PHE A 162 -7.74 -46.29 39.88
C PHE A 162 -7.10 -44.98 40.35
N LYS A 163 -6.62 -44.91 41.60
CA LYS A 163 -5.87 -43.77 42.13
C LYS A 163 -4.56 -43.54 41.36
N GLU A 164 -3.80 -44.58 41.07
CA GLU A 164 -2.58 -44.50 40.24
C GLU A 164 -2.89 -44.02 38.82
N LYS A 165 -4.04 -44.42 38.26
CA LYS A 165 -4.49 -43.96 36.94
C LYS A 165 -4.88 -42.47 36.94
N ILE A 166 -5.47 -41.98 38.03
CA ILE A 166 -5.80 -40.56 38.20
C ILE A 166 -4.52 -39.73 38.39
N GLU A 167 -3.58 -40.20 39.21
CA GLU A 167 -2.30 -39.51 39.42
C GLU A 167 -1.45 -39.46 38.15
N SER A 168 -1.38 -40.55 37.38
CA SER A 168 -0.69 -40.53 36.08
C SER A 168 -1.38 -39.58 35.08
N PHE A 169 -2.72 -39.50 35.08
CA PHE A 169 -3.43 -38.55 34.23
C PHE A 169 -3.19 -37.09 34.65
N LYS A 170 -3.15 -36.80 35.96
CA LYS A 170 -2.78 -35.47 36.48
C LYS A 170 -1.35 -35.10 36.09
N LYS A 171 -0.40 -36.04 36.23
CA LYS A 171 0.99 -35.83 35.79
C LYS A 171 1.08 -35.53 34.29
N ILE A 172 0.37 -36.26 33.45
CA ILE A 172 0.33 -36.02 31.98
C ILE A 172 -0.28 -34.65 31.65
N GLN A 173 -1.32 -34.24 32.38
CA GLN A 173 -1.93 -32.91 32.20
C GLN A 173 -0.97 -31.79 32.60
N GLU A 174 -0.29 -31.93 33.75
CA GLU A 174 0.72 -30.97 34.20
C GLU A 174 1.90 -30.89 33.23
N GLU A 175 2.32 -32.01 32.67
CA GLU A 175 3.42 -32.08 31.71
C GLU A 175 3.05 -31.39 30.39
N LYS A 176 1.85 -31.63 29.86
CA LYS A 176 1.31 -30.91 28.68
C LYS A 176 1.14 -29.41 28.94
N PHE A 177 0.76 -29.03 30.16
CA PHE A 177 0.66 -27.63 30.54
C PHE A 177 2.04 -26.96 30.60
N LYS A 178 3.04 -27.65 31.18
CA LYS A 178 4.43 -27.20 31.19
C LYS A 178 5.01 -27.09 29.77
N GLU A 179 4.68 -28.04 28.88
CA GLU A 179 5.10 -28.02 27.48
C GLU A 179 4.50 -26.83 26.72
N LYS A 180 3.19 -26.60 26.84
CA LYS A 180 2.54 -25.41 26.25
C LYS A 180 3.12 -24.10 26.79
N LYS A 181 3.42 -24.04 28.09
CA LYS A 181 4.05 -22.86 28.71
C LYS A 181 5.46 -22.63 28.15
N LYS A 182 6.25 -23.69 27.93
CA LYS A 182 7.56 -23.61 27.25
C LYS A 182 7.43 -23.15 25.81
N GLU A 183 6.46 -23.68 25.06
CA GLU A 183 6.21 -23.28 23.66
C GLU A 183 5.80 -21.80 23.55
N GLN A 184 4.96 -21.32 24.46
CA GLN A 184 4.57 -19.91 24.54
C GLN A 184 5.78 -19.00 24.85
N MET A 185 6.61 -19.40 25.82
CA MET A 185 7.85 -18.66 26.14
C MET A 185 8.82 -18.64 24.97
N GLN A 186 8.94 -19.74 24.21
CA GLN A 186 9.78 -19.79 23.02
C GLN A 186 9.26 -18.87 21.91
N LYS A 187 7.95 -18.85 21.67
CA LYS A 187 7.33 -17.91 20.71
C LYS A 187 7.56 -16.46 21.10
N GLN A 188 7.48 -16.14 22.39
CA GLN A 188 7.81 -14.79 22.89
C GLN A 188 9.29 -14.45 22.64
N LYS A 189 10.24 -15.35 22.95
CA LYS A 189 11.66 -15.14 22.67
C LYS A 189 11.93 -14.88 21.19
N ASN A 190 11.36 -15.71 20.30
CA ASN A 190 11.51 -15.54 18.86
C ASN A 190 10.92 -14.19 18.35
N LEU A 191 9.83 -13.72 18.96
CA LEU A 191 9.24 -12.40 18.68
C LEU A 191 10.18 -11.26 19.11
N TYR A 192 10.75 -11.34 20.31
CA TYR A 192 11.72 -10.35 20.79
C TYR A 192 12.98 -10.31 19.92
N GLU A 193 13.54 -11.46 19.55
CA GLU A 193 14.68 -11.54 18.64
C GLU A 193 14.38 -10.91 17.28
N LYS A 194 13.19 -11.16 16.73
CA LYS A 194 12.77 -10.57 15.46
C LYS A 194 12.67 -9.05 15.52
N ILE A 195 12.11 -8.51 16.61
CA ILE A 195 12.02 -7.06 16.85
C ILE A 195 13.42 -6.45 16.94
N ILE A 196 14.35 -7.10 17.65
CA ILE A 196 15.74 -6.63 17.79
C ILE A 196 16.44 -6.58 16.42
N ILE A 197 16.27 -7.63 15.60
CA ILE A 197 16.83 -7.68 14.24
C ILE A 197 16.24 -6.57 13.36
N ASP A 198 14.93 -6.37 13.40
CA ASP A 198 14.25 -5.33 12.62
C ASP A 198 14.71 -3.92 13.02
N MET A 199 14.89 -3.67 14.33
CA MET A 199 15.44 -2.40 14.83
C MET A 199 16.89 -2.17 14.40
N LYS A 200 17.72 -3.21 14.42
CA LYS A 200 19.12 -3.12 14.00
C LYS A 200 19.22 -2.83 12.50
N ASN A 201 18.42 -3.51 11.68
CA ASN A 201 18.34 -3.27 10.24
C ASN A 201 17.82 -1.84 9.92
N HIS A 202 16.91 -1.30 10.73
CA HIS A 202 16.46 0.09 10.57
C HIS A 202 17.58 1.09 10.85
N SER A 203 18.32 0.89 11.94
CA SER A 203 19.46 1.75 12.30
C SER A 203 20.57 1.70 11.24
N GLU A 204 20.87 0.53 10.68
CA GLU A 204 21.87 0.39 9.61
C GLU A 204 21.41 1.09 8.32
N ARG A 205 20.12 1.02 7.97
CA ARG A 205 19.56 1.76 6.82
C ARG A 205 19.62 3.27 7.00
N GLU A 206 19.33 3.77 8.19
CA GLU A 206 19.44 5.21 8.49
C GLU A 206 20.88 5.71 8.36
N GLN A 207 21.85 4.94 8.87
CA GLN A 207 23.28 5.27 8.72
C GLN A 207 23.72 5.30 7.26
N ILE A 208 23.26 4.37 6.42
CA ILE A 208 23.56 4.36 4.98
C ILE A 208 22.97 5.59 4.29
N ILE A 209 21.72 5.95 4.59
CA ILE A 209 21.07 7.15 4.02
C ILE A 209 21.81 8.41 4.43
N GLU A 210 22.27 8.48 5.68
CA GLU A 210 23.01 9.64 6.18
C GLU A 210 24.43 9.75 5.59
N GLN A 211 25.10 8.63 5.35
CA GLN A 211 26.37 8.60 4.60
C GLN A 211 26.18 9.07 3.16
N GLN A 212 25.16 8.58 2.45
CA GLN A 212 24.85 9.01 1.08
C GLN A 212 24.54 10.52 1.00
N LYS A 213 23.85 11.08 2.00
CA LYS A 213 23.62 12.53 2.08
C LYS A 213 24.91 13.32 2.28
N LYS A 214 25.83 12.82 3.12
CA LYS A 214 27.13 13.46 3.36
C LYS A 214 28.03 13.40 2.12
N GLU A 215 28.02 12.29 1.38
CA GLU A 215 28.76 12.14 0.12
C GLU A 215 28.22 13.07 -0.97
N ALA A 216 26.88 13.13 -1.14
CA ALA A 216 26.25 14.04 -2.10
C ALA A 216 26.50 15.53 -1.75
N ALA A 217 26.62 15.87 -0.46
CA ALA A 217 27.00 17.22 -0.03
C ALA A 217 28.46 17.54 -0.39
N LYS A 218 29.39 16.61 -0.16
CA LYS A 218 30.81 16.77 -0.55
C LYS A 218 30.98 16.92 -2.05
N GLU A 219 30.26 16.12 -2.85
CA GLU A 219 30.32 16.20 -4.32
C GLU A 219 29.81 17.55 -4.84
N ARG A 220 28.77 18.11 -4.21
CA ARG A 220 28.29 19.46 -4.53
C ARG A 220 29.31 20.55 -4.19
N ASP A 221 29.97 20.45 -3.05
CA ASP A 221 30.99 21.42 -2.63
C ASP A 221 32.24 21.35 -3.53
N GLU A 222 32.66 20.14 -3.94
CA GLU A 222 33.75 19.95 -4.90
C GLU A 222 33.40 20.49 -6.29
N ALA A 223 32.16 20.29 -6.77
CA ALA A 223 31.70 20.85 -8.03
C ALA A 223 31.65 22.40 -8.00
N LEU A 224 31.29 22.99 -6.85
CA LEU A 224 31.34 24.43 -6.65
C LEU A 224 32.77 24.97 -6.66
N LYS A 225 33.71 24.29 -6.00
CA LYS A 225 35.14 24.67 -6.03
C LYS A 225 35.70 24.60 -7.45
N ARG A 226 35.41 23.54 -8.21
CA ARG A 226 35.83 23.42 -9.62
C ARG A 226 35.30 24.56 -10.48
N LYS A 227 34.02 24.94 -10.31
CA LYS A 227 33.46 26.09 -11.02
C LYS A 227 34.12 27.42 -10.63
N GLN A 228 34.48 27.60 -9.36
CA GLN A 228 35.19 28.80 -8.92
C GLN A 228 36.60 28.87 -9.49
N GLU A 229 37.31 27.74 -9.57
CA GLU A 229 38.62 27.63 -10.21
C GLU A 229 38.54 27.91 -11.72
N GLU A 230 37.52 27.39 -12.40
CA GLU A 230 37.26 27.67 -13.83
C GLU A 230 37.01 29.17 -14.08
N ILE A 231 36.23 29.82 -13.23
CA ILE A 231 35.99 31.27 -13.32
C ILE A 231 37.27 32.08 -13.07
N LYS A 232 38.14 31.63 -12.16
CA LYS A 232 39.44 32.28 -11.93
C LYS A 232 40.37 32.11 -13.13
N ALA A 233 40.46 30.91 -13.70
CA ALA A 233 41.29 30.65 -14.87
C ALA A 233 40.86 31.46 -16.11
N VAL A 234 39.54 31.67 -16.30
CA VAL A 234 39.02 32.53 -17.38
C VAL A 234 39.40 34.00 -17.14
N LYS A 235 39.31 34.49 -15.90
CA LYS A 235 39.71 35.86 -15.57
C LYS A 235 41.21 36.09 -15.75
N GLU A 236 42.04 35.15 -15.30
CA GLU A 236 43.50 35.20 -15.49
C GLU A 236 43.85 35.17 -17.00
N GLY A 237 43.13 34.37 -17.80
CA GLY A 237 43.29 34.37 -19.26
C GLY A 237 42.90 35.69 -19.93
N GLU A 238 41.84 36.36 -19.48
CA GLU A 238 41.43 37.68 -19.97
C GLU A 238 42.42 38.78 -19.56
N GLU A 239 43.00 38.71 -18.35
CA GLU A 239 44.02 39.64 -17.88
C GLU A 239 45.32 39.52 -18.66
N ILE A 240 45.80 38.30 -18.92
CA ILE A 240 47.02 38.05 -19.74
C ILE A 240 46.83 38.56 -21.18
N MET A 241 45.64 38.37 -21.76
CA MET A 241 45.32 38.87 -23.11
C MET A 241 45.27 40.40 -23.18
N ASN A 242 44.78 41.05 -22.12
CA ASN A 242 44.79 42.51 -22.02
C ASN A 242 46.19 43.06 -21.78
N GLU A 243 47.01 42.39 -20.97
CA GLU A 243 48.39 42.79 -20.68
C GLU A 243 49.28 42.69 -21.94
N HIS A 244 49.15 41.61 -22.72
CA HIS A 244 49.84 41.47 -24.01
C HIS A 244 49.45 42.58 -25.00
N ARG A 245 48.17 42.97 -25.02
CA ARG A 245 47.67 44.04 -25.89
C ARG A 245 48.17 45.42 -25.47
N ILE A 246 48.27 45.69 -24.16
CA ILE A 246 48.86 46.93 -23.64
C ILE A 246 50.35 46.98 -23.97
N GLN A 247 51.05 45.85 -23.88
CA GLN A 247 52.47 45.75 -24.22
C GLN A 247 52.72 46.02 -25.71
N GLU A 248 51.92 45.44 -26.60
CA GLU A 248 51.99 45.73 -28.05
C GLU A 248 51.75 47.21 -28.37
N GLU A 249 50.82 47.89 -27.67
CA GLU A 249 50.60 49.33 -27.83
C GLU A 249 51.78 50.17 -27.33
N LEU A 250 52.43 49.76 -26.23
CA LEU A 250 53.62 50.41 -25.71
C LEU A 250 54.81 50.28 -26.66
N ASP A 251 55.03 49.09 -27.22
CA ASP A 251 56.10 48.83 -28.19
C ASP A 251 55.90 49.67 -29.46
N LEU A 252 54.65 49.76 -29.95
CA LEU A 252 54.27 50.64 -31.06
C LEU A 252 54.51 52.13 -30.78
N MET A 253 54.30 52.57 -29.53
CA MET A 253 54.59 53.94 -29.12
C MET A 253 56.10 54.20 -29.03
N GLN A 254 56.88 53.28 -28.48
CA GLN A 254 58.34 53.37 -28.44
C GLN A 254 58.95 53.38 -29.84
N GLU A 255 58.45 52.55 -30.76
CA GLU A 255 58.90 52.54 -32.15
C GLU A 255 58.62 53.87 -32.85
N LYS A 256 57.48 54.51 -32.56
CA LYS A 256 57.16 55.86 -33.07
C LYS A 256 58.07 56.93 -32.48
N ILE A 257 58.42 56.84 -31.20
CA ILE A 257 59.35 57.76 -30.55
C ILE A 257 60.74 57.61 -31.19
N MET A 258 61.26 56.39 -31.29
CA MET A 258 62.53 56.07 -31.96
C MET A 258 62.58 56.63 -33.38
N LYS A 259 61.55 56.39 -34.19
CA LYS A 259 61.45 56.92 -35.56
C LYS A 259 61.39 58.46 -35.58
N SER A 260 60.77 59.07 -34.59
CA SER A 260 60.71 60.54 -34.48
C SER A 260 62.05 61.14 -34.05
N GLU A 261 62.78 60.47 -33.16
CA GLU A 261 64.13 60.86 -32.73
C GLU A 261 65.13 60.69 -33.86
N GLU A 262 65.09 59.56 -34.57
CA GLU A 262 65.92 59.31 -35.76
C GLU A 262 65.67 60.36 -36.84
N LYS A 263 64.39 60.73 -37.05
CA LYS A 263 64.04 61.82 -37.97
C LYS A 263 64.57 63.17 -37.48
N TYR A 264 64.50 63.46 -36.18
CA TYR A 264 65.03 64.68 -35.61
C TYR A 264 66.56 64.76 -35.71
N VAL A 265 67.28 63.66 -35.44
CA VAL A 265 68.73 63.55 -35.61
C VAL A 265 69.11 63.74 -37.08
N ASN A 266 68.42 63.05 -38.00
CA ASN A 266 68.64 63.22 -39.44
C ASN A 266 68.36 64.66 -39.91
N GLU A 267 67.31 65.30 -39.43
CA GLU A 267 67.04 66.72 -39.72
C GLU A 267 68.12 67.64 -39.14
N ARG A 268 68.63 67.34 -37.94
CA ARG A 268 69.71 68.09 -37.30
C ARG A 268 71.03 67.93 -38.06
N GLU A 269 71.37 66.71 -38.48
CA GLU A 269 72.55 66.43 -39.30
C GLU A 269 72.44 67.04 -40.68
N GLN A 270 71.27 67.00 -41.32
CA GLN A 270 71.03 67.72 -42.57
C GLN A 270 71.14 69.24 -42.38
N LYS A 271 70.65 69.80 -41.28
CA LYS A 271 70.84 71.22 -40.95
C LYS A 271 72.32 71.53 -40.73
N LEU A 272 73.05 70.68 -40.02
CA LEU A 272 74.49 70.84 -39.78
C LEU A 272 75.30 70.76 -41.07
N SER A 273 75.01 69.78 -41.93
CA SER A 273 75.57 69.63 -43.27
C SER A 273 75.25 70.82 -44.16
N LYS A 274 74.01 71.34 -44.11
CA LYS A 274 73.63 72.58 -44.80
C LYS A 274 74.36 73.79 -44.24
N THR A 275 74.55 73.92 -42.92
CA THR A 275 75.32 75.03 -42.34
C THR A 275 76.81 74.95 -42.65
N LEU A 276 77.40 73.74 -42.68
CA LEU A 276 78.78 73.51 -43.08
C LEU A 276 78.97 73.74 -44.59
N GLY A 277 78.01 73.31 -45.40
CA GLY A 277 77.97 73.58 -46.83
C GLY A 277 77.78 75.07 -47.13
N LEU A 278 76.93 75.76 -46.37
CA LEU A 278 76.77 77.22 -46.43
C LEU A 278 78.04 77.94 -45.97
N ARG A 279 78.77 77.43 -44.97
CA ARG A 279 80.04 78.01 -44.52
C ARG A 279 81.12 77.85 -45.61
N LYS A 280 81.26 76.66 -46.18
CA LYS A 280 82.15 76.40 -47.33
C LYS A 280 81.75 77.22 -48.56
N PHE A 281 80.46 77.40 -48.80
CA PHE A 281 79.94 78.23 -49.88
C PHE A 281 80.20 79.71 -49.61
N TRP A 282 80.04 80.19 -48.37
CA TRP A 282 80.40 81.55 -47.96
C TRP A 282 81.89 81.80 -48.07
N ASP A 283 82.75 80.84 -47.72
CA ASP A 283 84.21 80.91 -47.93
C ASP A 283 84.54 80.97 -49.44
N LEU A 284 83.81 80.22 -50.27
CA LEU A 284 83.94 80.25 -51.73
C LEU A 284 83.41 81.55 -52.35
N VAL A 285 82.33 82.12 -51.79
CA VAL A 285 81.72 83.39 -52.21
C VAL A 285 82.56 84.57 -51.76
N LEU A 286 83.16 84.54 -50.56
CA LEU A 286 84.16 85.50 -50.10
C LEU A 286 85.42 85.46 -50.98
N GLY A 287 85.87 84.26 -51.40
CA GLY A 287 86.98 84.10 -52.34
C GLY A 287 86.66 84.46 -53.80
N ASN A 288 85.38 84.53 -54.17
CA ASN A 288 84.92 84.91 -55.51
C ASN A 288 84.26 86.29 -55.57
N LEU A 289 84.17 87.02 -54.45
CA LEU A 289 83.60 88.37 -54.39
C LEU A 289 84.43 89.37 -55.21
N ASP A 290 85.74 89.12 -55.33
CA ASP A 290 86.64 89.90 -56.19
C ASP A 290 86.51 89.58 -57.69
N LYS A 291 85.78 88.51 -58.05
CA LYS A 291 85.57 88.07 -59.45
C LYS A 291 84.16 88.32 -59.98
N LEU A 292 83.24 88.84 -59.18
CA LEU A 292 81.84 89.06 -59.57
C LEU A 292 81.52 90.50 -60.00
N LYS A 293 82.51 91.28 -60.40
CA LYS A 293 82.30 92.54 -61.12
C LYS A 293 82.49 92.31 -62.62
N GLN A 294 81.51 91.66 -63.23
CA GLN A 294 81.13 91.75 -64.66
C GLN A 294 80.42 90.45 -65.06
N THR A 295 79.09 90.47 -65.19
CA THR A 295 78.33 90.14 -66.42
C THR A 295 76.84 89.86 -66.14
N HIS A 296 76.00 90.43 -67.02
CA HIS A 296 74.63 90.09 -67.42
C HIS A 296 73.50 89.82 -66.39
N GLU A 297 72.96 90.92 -65.83
CA GLU A 297 71.73 90.95 -65.02
C GLU A 297 70.49 90.36 -65.73
N VAL A 298 70.38 90.49 -67.06
CA VAL A 298 69.20 90.04 -67.83
C VAL A 298 69.14 88.52 -67.96
N GLU A 299 70.29 87.85 -68.11
CA GLU A 299 70.35 86.40 -68.26
C GLU A 299 70.06 85.68 -66.93
N ASP A 300 70.46 86.29 -65.81
CA ASP A 300 70.15 85.82 -64.47
C ASP A 300 68.67 85.96 -64.11
N VAL A 301 68.02 87.03 -64.56
CA VAL A 301 66.56 87.22 -64.40
C VAL A 301 65.77 86.17 -65.20
N LEU A 302 66.17 85.87 -66.44
CA LEU A 302 65.53 84.81 -67.25
C LEU A 302 65.72 83.42 -66.62
N LYS A 303 66.94 83.11 -66.12
CA LYS A 303 67.21 81.86 -65.38
C LYS A 303 66.40 81.79 -64.08
N LEU A 304 66.12 82.92 -63.42
CA LEU A 304 65.26 83.02 -62.25
C LEU A 304 63.78 82.74 -62.56
N ILE A 305 63.27 83.30 -63.66
CA ILE A 305 61.89 83.05 -64.13
C ILE A 305 61.73 81.57 -64.51
N GLU A 306 62.65 80.99 -65.27
CA GLU A 306 62.62 79.56 -65.59
C GLU A 306 62.68 78.68 -64.33
N LYS A 307 63.51 79.05 -63.34
CA LYS A 307 63.57 78.35 -62.05
C LYS A 307 62.25 78.46 -61.31
N GLN A 308 61.62 79.64 -61.29
CA GLN A 308 60.30 79.83 -60.69
C GLN A 308 59.22 78.99 -61.36
N GLU A 309 59.19 78.93 -62.70
CA GLU A 309 58.23 78.08 -63.42
C GLU A 309 58.47 76.60 -63.17
N LYS A 310 59.74 76.14 -63.18
CA LYS A 310 60.11 74.76 -62.84
C LYS A 310 59.71 74.42 -61.40
N VAL A 311 59.87 75.35 -60.45
CA VAL A 311 59.41 75.19 -59.06
C VAL A 311 57.89 75.16 -58.98
N LYS A 312 57.17 76.01 -59.71
CA LYS A 312 55.70 76.03 -59.77
C LYS A 312 55.14 74.72 -60.32
N LYS A 313 55.67 74.24 -61.45
CA LYS A 313 55.33 72.92 -62.03
C LYS A 313 55.63 71.77 -61.07
N ARG A 314 56.73 71.84 -60.31
CA ARG A 314 57.04 70.84 -59.26
C ARG A 314 56.05 70.90 -58.11
N ARG A 315 55.66 72.09 -57.65
CA ARG A 315 54.65 72.29 -56.58
C ARG A 315 53.30 71.73 -57.00
N GLU A 316 52.84 72.03 -58.21
CA GLU A 316 51.58 71.48 -58.75
C GLU A 316 51.61 69.95 -58.85
N LYS A 317 52.73 69.36 -59.29
CA LYS A 317 52.89 67.89 -59.31
C LYS A 317 52.86 67.28 -57.91
N ILE A 318 53.48 67.94 -56.91
CA ILE A 318 53.45 67.49 -55.52
C ILE A 318 52.03 67.60 -54.96
N GLN A 319 51.33 68.69 -55.24
CA GLN A 319 49.96 68.93 -54.79
C GLN A 319 48.99 67.89 -55.36
N LYS A 320 49.06 67.59 -56.67
CA LYS A 320 48.27 66.52 -57.29
C LYS A 320 48.55 65.14 -56.66
N LYS A 321 49.83 64.81 -56.41
CA LYS A 321 50.18 63.55 -55.74
C LYS A 321 49.63 63.49 -54.31
N LEU A 322 49.65 64.62 -53.58
CA LEU A 322 49.12 64.71 -52.23
C LEU A 322 47.59 64.53 -52.22
N GLU A 323 46.88 65.17 -53.16
CA GLU A 323 45.43 65.02 -53.34
C GLU A 323 45.04 63.59 -53.71
N GLU A 324 45.78 62.94 -54.62
CA GLU A 324 45.59 61.52 -54.95
C GLU A 324 45.83 60.60 -53.74
N GLU A 325 46.86 60.89 -52.92
CA GLU A 325 47.15 60.09 -51.72
C GLU A 325 46.08 60.27 -50.65
N VAL A 326 45.58 61.49 -50.45
CA VAL A 326 44.48 61.80 -49.54
C VAL A 326 43.20 61.11 -50.00
N ASN A 327 42.87 61.14 -51.29
CA ASN A 327 41.71 60.44 -51.84
C ASN A 327 41.83 58.92 -51.67
N LYS A 328 42.98 58.32 -51.97
CA LYS A 328 43.23 56.88 -51.73
C LYS A 328 43.11 56.51 -50.25
N ARG A 329 43.59 57.36 -49.33
CA ARG A 329 43.42 57.14 -47.88
C ARG A 329 41.96 57.23 -47.48
N ARG A 330 41.22 58.20 -48.01
CA ARG A 330 39.78 58.37 -47.75
C ARG A 330 38.98 57.17 -48.25
N GLU A 331 39.22 56.70 -49.47
CA GLU A 331 38.58 55.51 -50.03
C GLU A 331 38.87 54.25 -49.21
N LYS A 332 40.13 54.04 -48.77
CA LYS A 332 40.48 52.93 -47.87
C LYS A 332 39.76 53.02 -46.53
N MET A 333 39.63 54.21 -45.95
CA MET A 333 38.89 54.43 -44.70
C MET A 333 37.39 54.18 -44.87
N GLU A 334 36.79 54.68 -45.95
CA GLU A 334 35.37 54.43 -46.26
C GLU A 334 35.10 52.95 -46.54
N ALA A 335 35.98 52.26 -47.26
CA ALA A 335 35.88 50.82 -47.49
C ALA A 335 35.96 50.02 -46.18
N ARG A 336 36.89 50.37 -45.28
CA ARG A 336 36.97 49.77 -43.94
C ARG A 336 35.71 50.03 -43.12
N LYS A 337 35.18 51.25 -43.16
CA LYS A 337 33.94 51.61 -42.47
C LYS A 337 32.75 50.80 -42.98
N ARG A 338 32.60 50.67 -44.31
CA ARG A 338 31.54 49.84 -44.92
C ARG A 338 31.70 48.37 -44.55
N ALA A 339 32.92 47.82 -44.61
CA ALA A 339 33.17 46.44 -44.21
C ALA A 339 32.82 46.18 -42.73
N ALA A 340 33.18 47.11 -41.84
CA ALA A 340 32.83 47.03 -40.43
C ALA A 340 31.30 47.10 -40.21
N GLN A 341 30.61 48.01 -40.90
CA GLN A 341 29.15 48.11 -40.84
C GLN A 341 28.44 46.84 -41.32
N VAL A 342 28.91 46.25 -42.42
CA VAL A 342 28.38 44.98 -42.94
C VAL A 342 28.60 43.85 -41.92
N LYS A 343 29.78 43.80 -41.29
CA LYS A 343 30.08 42.80 -40.26
C LYS A 343 29.14 42.93 -39.06
N VAL A 344 28.97 44.14 -38.51
CA VAL A 344 28.05 44.40 -37.40
C VAL A 344 26.62 44.01 -37.77
N ALA A 345 26.14 44.38 -38.95
CA ALA A 345 24.79 44.02 -39.40
C ALA A 345 24.59 42.50 -39.56
N ASN A 346 25.64 41.76 -39.92
CA ASN A 346 25.59 40.30 -39.98
C ASN A 346 25.59 39.68 -38.57
N ASP A 347 26.44 40.18 -37.67
CA ASP A 347 26.50 39.73 -36.27
C ASP A 347 25.16 39.98 -35.55
N GLU A 348 24.51 41.13 -35.80
CA GLU A 348 23.16 41.44 -35.30
C GLU A 348 22.10 40.45 -35.81
N LYS A 349 22.15 40.08 -37.09
CA LYS A 349 21.24 39.08 -37.67
C LYS A 349 21.46 37.69 -37.06
N GLU A 350 22.69 37.30 -36.81
CA GLU A 350 23.01 36.03 -36.15
C GLU A 350 22.54 36.01 -34.70
N LEU A 351 22.79 37.09 -33.95
CA LEU A 351 22.28 37.26 -32.58
C LEU A 351 20.76 37.17 -32.55
N TYR A 352 20.06 37.86 -33.45
CA TYR A 352 18.60 37.81 -33.54
C TYR A 352 18.08 36.39 -33.81
N LYS A 353 18.72 35.65 -34.73
CA LYS A 353 18.39 34.24 -34.98
C LYS A 353 18.60 33.37 -33.74
N LYS A 354 19.69 33.59 -33.01
CA LYS A 354 20.02 32.85 -31.78
C LYS A 354 19.03 33.15 -30.65
N VAL A 355 18.65 34.42 -30.46
CA VAL A 355 17.63 34.84 -29.49
C VAL A 355 16.30 34.17 -29.81
N ASN A 356 15.82 34.27 -31.05
CA ASN A 356 14.56 33.63 -31.47
C ASN A 356 14.58 32.10 -31.27
N TYR A 357 15.72 31.45 -31.54
CA TYR A 357 15.88 30.02 -31.28
C TYR A 357 15.78 29.69 -29.78
N LEU A 358 16.44 30.48 -28.94
CA LEU A 358 16.40 30.30 -27.49
C LEU A 358 15.01 30.57 -26.91
N GLU A 359 14.31 31.59 -27.39
CA GLU A 359 12.91 31.88 -26.99
C GLU A 359 11.97 30.73 -27.36
N LYS A 360 12.06 30.20 -28.59
CA LYS A 360 11.29 29.02 -29.00
C LYS A 360 11.60 27.80 -28.12
N ARG A 361 12.87 27.58 -27.78
CA ARG A 361 13.29 26.50 -26.90
C ARG A 361 12.79 26.70 -25.46
N LEU A 362 12.82 27.92 -24.95
CA LEU A 362 12.35 28.27 -23.61
C LEU A 362 10.83 28.08 -23.50
N THR A 363 10.06 28.59 -24.47
CA THR A 363 8.60 28.42 -24.51
C THR A 363 8.19 26.95 -24.64
N ALA A 364 8.88 26.16 -25.45
CA ALA A 364 8.66 24.71 -25.53
C ALA A 364 8.97 24.02 -24.18
N SER A 365 10.07 24.40 -23.53
CA SER A 365 10.42 23.89 -22.20
C SER A 365 9.37 24.23 -21.13
N GLN A 366 8.88 25.47 -21.13
CA GLN A 366 7.81 25.92 -20.22
C GLN A 366 6.50 25.18 -20.46
N LYS A 367 6.11 24.95 -21.72
CA LYS A 367 4.93 24.13 -22.06
C LYS A 367 5.08 22.70 -21.55
N ASN A 368 6.24 22.07 -21.75
CA ASN A 368 6.51 20.73 -21.25
C ASN A 368 6.48 20.67 -19.72
N LEU A 369 6.99 21.69 -19.04
CA LEU A 369 6.94 21.79 -17.58
C LEU A 369 5.51 21.94 -17.07
N ALA A 370 4.70 22.79 -17.71
CA ALA A 370 3.28 22.94 -17.37
C ALA A 370 2.51 21.63 -17.57
N MET A 371 2.71 20.93 -18.69
CA MET A 371 2.10 19.62 -18.94
C MET A 371 2.49 18.61 -17.86
N LYS A 372 3.78 18.53 -17.49
CA LYS A 372 4.23 17.63 -16.40
C LYS A 372 3.63 17.99 -15.04
N GLN A 373 3.47 19.28 -14.75
CA GLN A 373 2.83 19.72 -13.51
C GLN A 373 1.36 19.32 -13.47
N ASP A 374 0.64 19.44 -14.59
CA ASP A 374 -0.76 19.05 -14.67
C ASP A 374 -0.95 17.53 -14.63
N GLU A 375 -0.08 16.76 -15.30
CA GLU A 375 -0.02 15.30 -15.16
C GLU A 375 0.23 14.89 -13.70
N TRP A 376 1.18 15.54 -13.03
CA TRP A 376 1.47 15.26 -11.63
C TRP A 376 0.29 15.60 -10.70
N LYS A 377 -0.40 16.72 -10.92
CA LYS A 377 -1.63 17.06 -10.18
C LYS A 377 -2.72 16.01 -10.40
N LYS A 378 -2.93 15.57 -11.64
CA LYS A 378 -3.87 14.49 -11.97
C LYS A 378 -3.51 13.20 -11.24
N GLU A 379 -2.23 12.81 -11.25
CA GLU A 379 -1.76 11.61 -10.56
C GLU A 379 -1.98 11.70 -9.04
N VAL A 380 -1.67 12.83 -8.43
CA VAL A 380 -1.91 13.06 -6.99
C VAL A 380 -3.39 12.94 -6.65
N MET A 381 -4.28 13.50 -7.49
CA MET A 381 -5.73 13.39 -7.32
C MET A 381 -6.20 11.94 -7.42
N LEU A 382 -5.73 11.19 -8.42
CA LEU A 382 -6.05 9.76 -8.57
C LEU A 382 -5.56 8.93 -7.39
N ARG A 383 -4.35 9.18 -6.88
CA ARG A 383 -3.80 8.50 -5.70
C ARG A 383 -4.61 8.78 -4.44
N LYS A 384 -5.03 10.04 -4.23
CA LYS A 384 -5.91 10.43 -3.12
C LYS A 384 -7.25 9.71 -3.20
N GLU A 385 -7.86 9.65 -4.39
CA GLU A 385 -9.13 8.95 -4.55
C GLU A 385 -8.97 7.44 -4.31
N LEU A 386 -7.92 6.82 -4.85
CA LEU A 386 -7.66 5.40 -4.62
C LEU A 386 -7.50 5.08 -3.13
N GLN A 387 -6.86 5.97 -2.37
CA GLN A 387 -6.76 5.85 -0.92
C GLN A 387 -8.14 5.96 -0.24
N ARG A 388 -8.95 6.94 -0.62
CA ARG A 388 -10.33 7.10 -0.14
C ARG A 388 -11.17 5.84 -0.42
N LEU A 389 -11.06 5.26 -1.61
CA LEU A 389 -11.77 4.03 -1.98
C LEU A 389 -11.33 2.83 -1.12
N LYS A 390 -10.04 2.73 -0.77
CA LYS A 390 -9.55 1.70 0.16
C LYS A 390 -10.10 1.88 1.57
N GLU A 391 -10.21 3.13 2.04
CA GLU A 391 -10.79 3.44 3.35
C GLU A 391 -12.28 3.09 3.39
N LEU A 392 -13.03 3.42 2.34
CA LEU A 392 -14.43 3.01 2.18
C LEU A 392 -14.61 1.48 2.19
N ASP A 393 -13.72 0.73 1.53
CA ASP A 393 -13.72 -0.75 1.60
C ASP A 393 -13.40 -1.25 3.01
N GLY A 394 -12.52 -0.56 3.74
CA GLY A 394 -12.26 -0.81 5.15
C GLY A 394 -13.51 -0.65 6.02
N ILE A 395 -14.23 0.47 5.84
CA ILE A 395 -15.49 0.75 6.54
C ILE A 395 -16.53 -0.32 6.22
N THR A 396 -16.72 -0.63 4.93
CA THR A 396 -17.67 -1.67 4.47
C THR A 396 -17.36 -3.02 5.12
N LYS A 397 -16.08 -3.41 5.24
CA LYS A 397 -15.69 -4.65 5.92
C LYS A 397 -16.04 -4.66 7.41
N VAL A 398 -15.86 -3.53 8.09
CA VAL A 398 -16.24 -3.36 9.50
C VAL A 398 -17.75 -3.46 9.66
N GLU A 399 -18.52 -2.81 8.79
CA GLU A 399 -19.98 -2.90 8.77
C GLU A 399 -20.46 -4.34 8.53
N ARG A 400 -19.90 -5.04 7.53
CA ARG A 400 -20.15 -6.47 7.32
C ARG A 400 -19.84 -7.30 8.57
N ALA A 401 -18.74 -7.02 9.28
CA ALA A 401 -18.40 -7.71 10.52
C ALA A 401 -19.42 -7.44 11.65
N ASN A 402 -19.87 -6.20 11.79
CA ASN A 402 -20.89 -5.80 12.77
C ASN A 402 -22.24 -6.47 12.47
N ARG A 403 -22.67 -6.50 11.20
CA ARG A 403 -23.90 -7.19 10.77
C ARG A 403 -23.84 -8.69 11.12
N ARG A 404 -22.71 -9.36 10.84
CA ARG A 404 -22.48 -10.76 11.22
C ARG A 404 -22.52 -10.99 12.73
N LEU A 405 -21.93 -10.07 13.51
CA LEU A 405 -21.95 -10.16 14.97
C LEU A 405 -23.38 -10.02 15.51
N LYS A 406 -24.16 -9.07 14.98
CA LYS A 406 -25.57 -8.87 15.33
C LYS A 406 -26.39 -10.12 15.04
N LEU A 407 -26.23 -10.72 13.85
CA LEU A 407 -26.91 -11.97 13.48
C LEU A 407 -26.58 -13.09 14.46
N LYS A 408 -25.29 -13.32 14.76
CA LYS A 408 -24.87 -14.35 15.73
C LYS A 408 -25.47 -14.11 17.12
N LYS A 409 -25.53 -12.86 17.57
CA LYS A 409 -26.15 -12.50 18.85
C LYS A 409 -27.64 -12.82 18.86
N MET A 410 -28.38 -12.49 17.80
CA MET A 410 -29.80 -12.84 17.68
C MET A 410 -30.01 -14.35 17.71
N GLN A 411 -29.22 -15.12 16.95
CA GLN A 411 -29.30 -16.60 16.95
C GLN A 411 -29.01 -17.21 18.33
N MET A 412 -28.11 -16.62 19.13
CA MET A 412 -27.88 -17.06 20.50
C MET A 412 -29.07 -16.77 21.42
N LEU A 413 -29.65 -15.57 21.31
CA LEU A 413 -30.83 -15.18 22.09
C LEU A 413 -32.04 -16.04 21.76
N GLU A 414 -32.27 -16.32 20.47
CA GLU A 414 -33.35 -17.20 20.02
C GLU A 414 -33.17 -18.62 20.56
N LYS A 415 -31.95 -19.17 20.53
CA LYS A 415 -31.66 -20.47 21.16
C LYS A 415 -31.95 -20.46 22.65
N GLN A 416 -31.55 -19.39 23.36
CA GLN A 416 -31.83 -19.24 24.79
C GLN A 416 -33.34 -19.18 25.06
N LEU A 417 -34.09 -18.43 24.26
CA LEU A 417 -35.55 -18.32 24.34
C LEU A 417 -36.20 -19.70 24.16
N MET A 418 -35.83 -20.44 23.11
CA MET A 418 -36.35 -21.78 22.84
C MET A 418 -36.04 -22.76 23.98
N THR A 419 -34.83 -22.68 24.57
CA THR A 419 -34.50 -23.49 25.75
C THR A 419 -35.31 -23.11 26.97
N SER A 420 -35.58 -21.82 27.20
CA SER A 420 -36.42 -21.35 28.31
C SER A 420 -37.84 -21.86 28.16
N GLN A 421 -38.43 -21.71 26.96
CA GLN A 421 -39.77 -22.22 26.66
C GLN A 421 -39.86 -23.73 26.87
N ARG A 422 -38.84 -24.50 26.46
CA ARG A 422 -38.77 -25.94 26.73
C ARG A 422 -38.70 -26.27 28.22
N ILE A 423 -37.92 -25.51 28.99
CA ILE A 423 -37.82 -25.67 30.44
C ILE A 423 -39.18 -25.40 31.10
N ASP A 424 -39.88 -24.35 30.69
CA ASP A 424 -41.17 -23.98 31.29
C ASP A 424 -42.28 -24.98 30.92
N ALA A 425 -42.29 -25.50 29.69
CA ALA A 425 -43.17 -26.60 29.30
C ALA A 425 -42.94 -27.86 30.17
N LEU A 426 -41.68 -28.22 30.42
CA LEU A 426 -41.34 -29.34 31.30
C LEU A 426 -41.71 -29.09 32.76
N LYS A 427 -41.65 -27.85 33.25
CA LYS A 427 -42.12 -27.50 34.61
C LYS A 427 -43.63 -27.69 34.72
N LEU A 428 -44.39 -27.20 33.74
CA LEU A 428 -45.85 -27.30 33.71
C LEU A 428 -46.30 -28.77 33.63
N GLU A 429 -45.62 -29.59 32.84
CA GLU A 429 -45.87 -31.04 32.79
C GLU A 429 -45.62 -31.72 34.15
N LYS A 430 -44.51 -31.38 34.83
CA LYS A 430 -44.22 -31.88 36.18
C LYS A 430 -45.27 -31.46 37.20
N GLU A 431 -45.75 -30.22 37.13
CA GLU A 431 -46.81 -29.72 38.01
C GLU A 431 -48.12 -30.47 37.79
N MET A 432 -48.51 -30.71 36.54
CA MET A 432 -49.68 -31.54 36.23
C MET A 432 -49.56 -32.96 36.79
N ILE A 433 -48.38 -33.59 36.68
CA ILE A 433 -48.13 -34.92 37.26
C ILE A 433 -48.24 -34.88 38.79
N LEU A 434 -47.69 -33.85 39.44
CA LEU A 434 -47.79 -33.68 40.89
C LEU A 434 -49.23 -33.46 41.34
N ASN A 435 -50.01 -32.65 40.63
CA ASN A 435 -51.43 -32.43 40.92
C ASN A 435 -52.24 -33.72 40.76
N LYS A 436 -52.02 -34.50 39.69
CA LYS A 436 -52.63 -35.83 39.54
C LYS A 436 -52.30 -36.75 40.72
N LYS A 437 -51.03 -36.77 41.17
CA LYS A 437 -50.64 -37.55 42.36
C LYS A 437 -51.32 -37.07 43.64
N ARG A 438 -51.48 -35.76 43.84
CA ARG A 438 -52.22 -35.18 44.97
C ARG A 438 -53.70 -35.54 44.91
N GLU A 439 -54.33 -35.51 43.73
CA GLU A 439 -55.72 -35.94 43.53
C GLU A 439 -55.91 -37.43 43.83
N ILE A 440 -54.99 -38.28 43.39
CA ILE A 440 -55.03 -39.72 43.73
C ILE A 440 -54.90 -39.92 45.24
N ALA A 441 -53.91 -39.27 45.86
CA ALA A 441 -53.69 -39.38 47.31
C ALA A 441 -54.88 -38.87 48.13
N THR A 442 -55.53 -37.79 47.71
CA THR A 442 -56.74 -37.26 48.37
C THR A 442 -57.93 -38.20 48.19
N LYS A 443 -58.14 -38.77 46.99
CA LYS A 443 -59.15 -39.81 46.77
C LYS A 443 -58.91 -41.04 47.65
N GLU A 444 -57.68 -41.53 47.73
CA GLU A 444 -57.29 -42.65 48.61
C GLU A 444 -57.52 -42.32 50.08
N MET A 445 -57.18 -41.10 50.52
CA MET A 445 -57.41 -40.65 51.89
C MET A 445 -58.90 -40.64 52.24
N ILE A 446 -59.74 -40.07 51.38
CA ILE A 446 -61.20 -40.07 51.54
C ILE A 446 -61.75 -41.50 51.60
N GLN A 447 -61.26 -42.40 50.74
CA GLN A 447 -61.65 -43.81 50.78
C GLN A 447 -61.22 -44.48 52.10
N ARG A 448 -60.00 -44.24 52.58
CA ARG A 448 -59.55 -44.76 53.88
C ARG A 448 -60.38 -44.24 55.05
N GLU A 449 -60.78 -42.97 55.03
CA GLU A 449 -61.67 -42.39 56.06
C GLU A 449 -63.05 -43.05 56.02
N LYS A 450 -63.66 -43.17 54.83
CA LYS A 450 -64.92 -43.92 54.65
C LYS A 450 -64.83 -45.35 55.16
N MET A 451 -63.75 -46.06 54.83
CA MET A 451 -63.51 -47.42 55.31
C MET A 451 -63.39 -47.45 56.84
N LYS A 452 -62.66 -46.50 57.45
CA LYS A 452 -62.54 -46.39 58.91
C LYS A 452 -63.89 -46.11 59.58
N GLU A 453 -64.71 -45.23 59.01
CA GLU A 453 -66.07 -44.96 59.50
C GLU A 453 -66.93 -46.22 59.48
N VAL A 454 -66.94 -46.96 58.36
CA VAL A 454 -67.67 -48.22 58.26
C VAL A 454 -67.11 -49.26 59.24
N PHE A 455 -65.79 -49.42 59.34
CA PHE A 455 -65.17 -50.29 60.34
C PHE A 455 -65.56 -49.90 61.77
N ALA A 456 -65.62 -48.62 62.11
CA ALA A 456 -66.03 -48.16 63.43
C ALA A 456 -67.49 -48.51 63.73
N VAL A 457 -68.40 -48.40 62.76
CA VAL A 457 -69.82 -48.80 62.88
C VAL A 457 -69.95 -50.32 63.06
N VAL A 458 -69.22 -51.09 62.25
CA VAL A 458 -69.19 -52.56 62.30
C VAL A 458 -68.61 -53.05 63.63
N CYS A 459 -67.49 -52.51 64.09
CA CYS A 459 -66.88 -52.89 65.37
C CYS A 459 -67.76 -52.56 66.58
N ARG A 460 -68.57 -51.49 66.52
CA ARG A 460 -69.51 -51.14 67.60
C ARG A 460 -70.75 -52.03 67.63
N SER A 461 -71.24 -52.50 66.48
CA SER A 461 -72.48 -53.28 66.41
C SER A 461 -72.53 -54.24 65.20
N PRO A 462 -71.78 -55.34 65.23
CA PRO A 462 -71.53 -56.17 64.04
C PRO A 462 -72.77 -56.88 63.48
N LYS A 463 -73.84 -57.04 64.28
CA LYS A 463 -75.11 -57.66 63.87
C LYS A 463 -76.22 -56.65 63.54
N SER A 464 -75.94 -55.34 63.60
CA SER A 464 -76.97 -54.34 63.28
C SER A 464 -77.27 -54.31 61.78
N ARG A 465 -78.53 -54.05 61.42
CA ARG A 465 -78.96 -53.94 60.02
C ARG A 465 -78.12 -52.92 59.26
N THR A 466 -77.83 -51.78 59.89
CA THR A 466 -77.01 -50.70 59.32
C THR A 466 -75.57 -51.12 59.07
N ALA A 467 -74.96 -51.91 59.97
CA ALA A 467 -73.60 -52.43 59.77
C ALA A 467 -73.54 -53.47 58.63
N GLN A 468 -74.54 -54.35 58.54
CA GLN A 468 -74.64 -55.33 57.45
C GLN A 468 -74.90 -54.68 56.09
N GLU A 469 -75.70 -53.62 56.05
CA GLU A 469 -75.99 -52.84 54.83
C GLU A 469 -74.77 -52.05 54.35
N GLN A 470 -73.98 -51.45 55.26
CA GLN A 470 -72.72 -50.79 54.92
C GLN A 470 -71.62 -51.78 54.45
N LEU A 471 -71.57 -52.99 55.00
CA LEU A 471 -70.68 -54.05 54.53
C LEU A 471 -71.08 -54.60 53.15
N ARG A 472 -72.38 -54.64 52.83
CA ARG A 472 -72.88 -54.96 51.49
C ARG A 472 -72.55 -53.86 50.47
N MET A 473 -72.66 -52.58 50.83
CA MET A 473 -72.29 -51.47 49.94
C MET A 473 -70.80 -51.40 49.60
N LEU A 474 -69.93 -52.03 50.38
CA LEU A 474 -68.48 -52.12 50.13
C LEU A 474 -68.05 -53.42 49.43
N ASP A 475 -69.01 -54.27 49.00
CA ASP A 475 -68.76 -55.58 48.36
C ASP A 475 -67.88 -56.55 49.19
N ILE A 476 -67.78 -56.36 50.50
CA ILE A 476 -66.98 -57.24 51.38
C ILE A 476 -67.74 -58.54 51.69
N LEU A 477 -69.08 -58.49 51.68
CA LEU A 477 -69.95 -59.66 51.74
C LEU A 477 -70.34 -60.07 50.32
N LYS A 478 -69.49 -60.84 49.63
CA LYS A 478 -69.95 -61.64 48.48
C LYS A 478 -71.03 -62.60 48.98
N LYS A 479 -72.19 -62.57 48.31
CA LYS A 479 -73.33 -63.48 48.48
C LYS A 479 -72.84 -64.93 48.56
N ASN A 480 -72.82 -65.49 49.77
CA ASN A 480 -73.00 -66.92 49.99
C ASN A 480 -74.45 -67.09 50.43
N SER A 481 -75.35 -67.22 49.47
CA SER A 481 -76.69 -67.77 49.65
C SER A 481 -77.27 -67.98 48.27
N ASP A 482 -77.61 -69.24 47.98
CA ASP A 482 -78.70 -69.70 47.10
C ASP A 482 -78.21 -70.75 46.08
N SER A 483 -78.04 -71.99 46.57
CA SER A 483 -78.50 -73.23 45.88
C SER A 483 -78.08 -74.48 46.66
N GLU A 484 -78.64 -74.68 47.84
CA GLU A 484 -78.98 -76.01 48.35
C GLU A 484 -80.49 -75.97 48.66
N GLU A 485 -81.20 -77.03 48.29
CA GLU A 485 -82.66 -77.26 48.35
C GLU A 485 -83.47 -76.86 47.10
N GLU A 486 -83.55 -77.76 46.11
CA GLU A 486 -84.79 -78.47 45.74
C GLU A 486 -84.54 -79.45 44.56
N ALA A 487 -84.88 -80.73 44.80
CA ALA A 487 -85.08 -81.87 43.88
C ALA A 487 -83.90 -82.44 43.07
#